data_AF-A0A353GIT5-F1
#
_entry.id   AF-A0A353GIT5-F1
#
_cell.length_a   1.000
_cell.length_b   1.000
_cell.length_c   1.000
_cell.angle_alpha   90.00
_cell.angle_beta   90.00
_cell.angle_gamma   90.00
#
_symmetry.space_group_name_H-M   'P 1'
#
loop_
_entity.id
_entity.type
_entity.pdbx_description
1 polymer ?
#
loop_
_entity_poly.entity_id
_entity_poly.type
_entity_poly.pdbx_seq_one_letter_code
_entity_poly.pdbx_strand_id
1 'polypeptide(L)' 'MTNILNVAVCGVGHLGQHHARILAGLTEQCRLVAIVDPDRSRAEKLAKQYGAEYFD' A
#
# COMPACT_ATOMS: atom_id res chain seq x y z
N MET A 1 -7.50 18.11 15.29
CA MET A 1 -6.52 17.00 15.19
C MET A 1 -6.93 16.15 14.01
N THR A 2 -6.17 16.13 12.92
CA THR A 2 -6.40 15.19 11.82
C THR A 2 -5.74 13.87 12.20
N ASN A 3 -6.55 12.88 12.56
CA ASN A 3 -6.05 11.55 12.88
C ASN A 3 -5.79 10.80 11.56
N ILE A 4 -4.55 10.81 11.07
CA ILE A 4 -4.17 10.13 9.84
C ILE A 4 -4.27 8.62 10.05
N LEU A 5 -5.08 7.94 9.25
CA LEU A 5 -5.27 6.50 9.34
C LEU A 5 -4.10 5.74 8.70
N ASN A 6 -3.47 4.84 9.43
CA ASN A 6 -2.52 3.90 8.84
C ASN A 6 -3.27 2.78 8.13
N VAL A 7 -2.93 2.51 6.87
CA VAL A 7 -3.59 1.50 6.03
C VAL A 7 -2.58 0.58 5.38
N ALA A 8 -2.95 -0.70 5.26
CA ALA A 8 -2.20 -1.70 4.52
C ALA A 8 -3.10 -2.29 3.42
N VAL A 9 -2.51 -2.69 2.30
CA VAL A 9 -3.23 -3.42 1.24
C VAL A 9 -2.73 -4.86 1.20
N CYS A 10 -3.61 -5.81 1.52
CA CYS A 10 -3.36 -7.24 1.41
C CYS A 10 -3.97 -7.77 0.10
N GLY A 11 -3.11 -8.28 -0.78
CA GLY A 11 -3.41 -8.63 -2.16
C GLY A 11 -3.30 -7.41 -3.09
N VAL A 12 -2.28 -7.38 -3.93
CA VAL A 12 -2.02 -6.35 -4.94
C VAL A 12 -1.92 -6.93 -6.36
N GLY A 13 -2.80 -7.89 -6.67
CA GLY A 13 -3.06 -8.32 -8.05
C GLY A 13 -3.75 -7.25 -8.89
N HIS A 14 -4.55 -7.68 -9.87
CA HIS A 14 -5.14 -6.78 -10.89
C HIS A 14 -5.91 -5.58 -10.29
N LEU A 15 -6.76 -5.83 -9.29
CA LEU A 15 -7.55 -4.78 -8.62
C LEU A 15 -6.81 -4.16 -7.43
N GLY A 16 -6.12 -4.97 -6.64
CA GLY A 16 -5.44 -4.54 -5.41
C GLY A 16 -4.41 -3.44 -5.63
N GLN A 17 -3.68 -3.48 -6.74
CA GLN A 17 -2.73 -2.43 -7.13
C GLN A 17 -3.41 -1.04 -7.28
N HIS A 18 -4.69 -0.99 -7.67
CA HIS A 18 -5.41 0.27 -7.79
C HIS A 18 -5.76 0.86 -6.42
N HIS A 19 -6.08 0.02 -5.43
CA HIS A 19 -6.25 0.47 -4.04
C HIS A 19 -4.94 1.03 -3.48
N ALA A 20 -3.81 0.33 -3.69
CA ALA A 20 -2.49 0.83 -3.29
C ALA A 20 -2.18 2.20 -3.93
N ARG A 21 -2.40 2.34 -5.25
CA ARG A 21 -2.19 3.60 -5.97
C ARG A 21 -3.04 4.75 -5.42
N ILE A 22 -4.32 4.51 -5.17
CA ILE A 22 -5.23 5.57 -4.69
C ILE A 22 -4.86 5.95 -3.25
N LEU A 23 -4.71 4.98 -2.35
CA LEU A 23 -4.36 5.23 -0.94
C LEU A 23 -3.02 5.95 -0.80
N ALA A 24 -2.03 5.64 -1.63
CA ALA A 24 -0.75 6.35 -1.67
C ALA A 24 -0.90 7.84 -2.05
N GLY A 25 -1.97 8.20 -2.79
CA GLY A 25 -2.26 9.59 -3.17
C GLY A 25 -3.10 10.37 -2.15
N LEU A 26 -3.75 9.70 -1.19
CA LEU A 26 -4.65 10.31 -0.19
C LEU A 26 -3.90 10.70 1.10
N THR A 27 -2.77 11.41 0.97
CA THR A 27 -1.81 11.67 2.07
C THR A 27 -2.37 12.53 3.21
N GLU A 28 -3.43 13.30 2.96
CA GLU A 28 -4.13 14.08 3.99
C GLU A 28 -5.14 13.25 4.80
N GLN A 29 -5.52 12.06 4.33
CA GLN A 29 -6.50 11.19 4.99
C GLN A 29 -5.87 9.91 5.57
N CYS A 30 -4.88 9.35 4.88
CA CYS A 30 -4.24 8.10 5.29
C CYS A 30 -2.75 8.02 4.92
N ARG A 31 -2.07 7.10 5.60
CA ARG A 31 -0.70 6.69 5.29
C ARG A 31 -0.73 5.21 4.88
N LEU A 32 -0.36 4.93 3.63
CA LEU A 32 -0.11 3.56 3.18
C LEU A 32 1.19 3.06 3.79
N VAL A 33 1.09 2.19 4.79
CA VAL A 33 2.24 1.71 5.58
C VAL A 33 2.77 0.37 5.12
N ALA A 34 1.93 -0.48 4.50
CA ALA A 34 2.35 -1.80 4.08
C ALA A 34 1.62 -2.30 2.82
N ILE A 35 2.33 -3.08 2.02
CA ILE A 35 1.80 -3.92 0.93
C ILE A 35 2.07 -5.39 1.30
N VAL A 36 1.03 -6.22 1.26
CA VAL A 36 1.15 -7.66 1.54
C VAL A 36 0.68 -8.43 0.33
N ASP A 37 1.48 -9.34 -0.22
CA ASP A 37 1.08 -10.23 -1.32
C ASP A 37 1.95 -11.49 -1.32
N PRO A 38 1.37 -12.69 -1.53
CA PRO A 38 2.16 -13.93 -1.63
C PRO A 38 3.23 -13.89 -2.75
N ASP A 39 3.02 -13.07 -3.78
CA ASP A 39 4.06 -12.72 -4.76
C ASP A 39 4.95 -11.61 -4.18
N ARG A 40 6.00 -12.02 -3.46
CA ARG A 40 6.98 -11.12 -2.82
C ARG A 40 7.54 -10.05 -3.77
N SER A 41 7.83 -10.42 -5.01
CA SER A 41 8.37 -9.49 -6.02
C SER A 41 7.38 -8.37 -6.33
N ARG A 42 6.09 -8.72 -6.40
CA ARG A 42 5.00 -7.76 -6.58
C ARG A 42 4.84 -6.85 -5.36
N ALA A 43 4.84 -7.43 -4.16
CA ALA A 43 4.73 -6.67 -2.91
C ALA A 43 5.88 -5.65 -2.78
N GLU A 44 7.12 -6.11 -2.94
CA GLU A 44 8.33 -5.27 -2.86
C GLU A 44 8.31 -4.15 -3.90
N LYS A 45 7.95 -4.45 -5.16
CA LYS A 45 7.90 -3.45 -6.23
C LYS A 45 6.94 -2.30 -5.89
N LEU A 46 5.72 -2.63 -5.45
CA LEU A 46 4.69 -1.64 -5.13
C LEU A 46 4.99 -0.90 -3.83
N ALA A 47 5.50 -1.59 -2.81
CA ALA A 47 5.94 -0.97 -1.57
C ALA A 47 7.04 0.07 -1.81
N LYS A 48 8.05 -0.27 -2.62
CA LYS A 48 9.11 0.66 -3.03
C LYS A 48 8.55 1.83 -3.85
N GLN A 49 7.58 1.58 -4.72
CA GLN A 49 6.94 2.63 -5.53
C GLN A 49 6.19 3.66 -4.66
N TYR A 50 5.59 3.23 -3.55
CA TYR A 50 4.75 4.09 -2.70
C TYR A 50 5.38 4.45 -1.35
N GLY A 51 6.61 4.02 -1.07
CA GLY A 51 7.30 4.30 0.20
C GLY A 51 6.68 3.58 1.39
N ALA A 52 6.16 2.37 1.18
CA ALA A 52 5.60 1.49 2.21
C ALA A 52 6.55 0.32 2.52
N GLU A 53 6.27 -0.41 3.59
CA GLU A 53 6.90 -1.72 3.86
C GLU A 53 6.24 -2.82 3.03
N TYR A 54 6.92 -3.95 2.83
CA TYR A 54 6.36 -5.12 2.17
C TYR A 54 6.41 -6.36 3.06
N PHE A 55 5.42 -7.23 2.92
CA PHE A 55 5.33 -8.53 3.56
C PHE A 55 4.81 -9.58 2.56
N ASP A 56 5.17 -10.85 2.76
CA ASP A 56 4.69 -12.01 1.98
C ASP A 56 3.85 -12.97 2.84
#